data_AF-A0A4U0NHN5-F1
#
_entry.id   AF-A0A4U0NHN5-F1
#
_cell.length_a   1.000
_cell.length_b   1.000
_cell.length_c   1.000
_cell.angle_alpha   90.00
_cell.angle_beta   90.00
_cell.angle_gamma   90.00
#
_symmetry.space_group_name_H-M   'P 1'
#
loop_
_entity.id
_entity.type
_entity.pdbx_description
1 polymer ?
#
loop_
_entity_poly.entity_id
_entity_poly.type
_entity_poly.pdbx_seq_one_letter_code
_entity_poly.pdbx_strand_id
1 'polypeptide(L)'
;MNRFLIIILLYTVISSCNRTTKTEENATETLEKESDKFSTMTPSPIWIYDYDQDVAIKNRSIPNDSLNPRDLINLLNAENGGNLKLDFVKLSVDTIYVKMDSSTYLTQEMGTTGANSFMAISTYTLTELNGIKFVNFDFKEGDHAIPGTYTRKYFENRKVPME
;
A
#
# COMPACT_ATOMS: atom_id res chain seq x y z
N MET A 1 -6.47 -55.88 -6.85
CA MET A 1 -7.51 -54.86 -7.12
C MET A 1 -7.73 -54.03 -5.86
N ASN A 2 -7.58 -52.72 -6.03
CA ASN A 2 -8.06 -51.61 -5.20
C ASN A 2 -7.61 -51.53 -3.73
N ARG A 3 -6.45 -50.88 -3.58
CA ARG A 3 -6.08 -50.02 -2.44
C ARG A 3 -7.01 -48.80 -2.44
N PHE A 4 -7.81 -48.57 -1.42
CA PHE A 4 -8.37 -47.25 -1.03
C PHE A 4 -9.32 -47.41 0.16
N LEU A 5 -8.88 -47.02 1.36
CA LEU A 5 -9.67 -46.58 2.52
C LEU A 5 -8.65 -46.26 3.64
N ILE A 6 -8.10 -45.04 3.64
CA ILE A 6 -8.52 -43.94 4.54
C ILE A 6 -8.26 -44.36 6.00
N ILE A 7 -7.02 -44.22 6.52
CA ILE A 7 -6.37 -43.02 7.08
C ILE A 7 -7.32 -42.09 7.85
N ILE A 8 -6.84 -41.71 9.05
CA ILE A 8 -7.27 -40.65 9.97
C ILE A 8 -8.20 -41.15 11.09
N LEU A 9 -7.65 -41.39 12.28
CA LEU A 9 -7.77 -40.44 13.39
C LEU A 9 -6.97 -40.92 14.62
N LEU A 10 -6.48 -39.94 15.37
CA LEU A 10 -5.93 -40.02 16.74
C LEU A 10 -4.51 -40.56 16.91
N TYR A 11 -3.53 -39.69 16.64
CA TYR A 11 -2.36 -39.62 17.51
C TYR A 11 -2.31 -38.26 18.21
N THR A 12 -2.43 -38.37 19.52
CA THR A 12 -2.32 -37.38 20.58
C THR A 12 -0.89 -36.85 20.72
N VAL A 13 -0.70 -35.53 20.89
CA VAL A 13 0.38 -35.01 21.75
C VAL A 13 -0.08 -33.75 22.47
N ILE A 14 0.00 -33.83 23.79
CA ILE A 14 -0.23 -32.81 24.81
C ILE A 14 1.10 -32.05 24.97
N SER A 15 1.09 -30.73 25.12
CA SER A 15 2.18 -30.02 25.81
C SER A 15 1.70 -28.70 26.42
N SER A 16 2.11 -28.54 27.67
CA SER A 16 1.56 -27.69 28.74
C SER A 16 2.13 -26.27 28.77
N CYS A 17 1.40 -25.38 29.44
CA CYS A 17 1.82 -24.04 29.86
C CYS A 17 2.96 -24.02 30.90
N ASN A 18 3.62 -22.86 30.94
CA ASN A 18 4.05 -22.06 32.11
C ASN A 18 5.50 -22.19 32.62
N ARG A 19 6.25 -21.09 32.49
CA ARG A 19 7.28 -20.67 33.46
C ARG A 19 7.21 -19.16 33.67
N THR A 20 6.78 -18.78 34.87
CA THR A 20 7.05 -17.50 35.51
C THR A 20 8.44 -17.54 36.14
N THR A 21 9.24 -16.51 35.88
CA THR A 21 10.34 -16.11 36.76
C THR A 21 10.34 -14.59 36.87
N LYS A 22 9.97 -14.10 38.05
CA LYS A 22 10.26 -12.75 38.52
C LYS A 22 11.72 -12.70 38.97
N THR A 23 12.45 -11.67 38.57
CA THR A 23 13.62 -11.15 39.31
C THR A 23 13.72 -9.65 39.03
N GLU A 24 13.39 -8.86 40.06
CA GLU A 24 13.74 -7.46 40.33
C GLU A 24 15.28 -7.36 40.46
N GLU A 25 16.04 -6.28 40.31
CA GLU A 25 15.87 -4.82 40.31
C GLU A 25 17.26 -4.23 39.93
N ASN A 26 17.38 -3.12 39.20
CA ASN A 26 18.02 -1.89 39.72
C ASN A 26 18.10 -0.73 38.71
N ALA A 27 17.53 0.40 39.16
CA ALA A 27 17.95 1.79 39.06
C ALA A 27 18.47 2.40 37.72
N THR A 28 17.60 3.27 37.19
CA THR A 28 17.85 4.70 36.87
C THR A 28 18.86 5.05 35.77
N GLU A 29 18.34 5.54 34.64
CA GLU A 29 18.62 6.91 34.20
C GLU A 29 17.56 7.40 33.22
N THR A 30 17.01 8.57 33.54
CA THR A 30 16.02 9.32 32.80
C THR A 30 16.63 9.85 31.51
N LEU A 31 16.11 9.43 30.36
CA LEU A 31 16.13 10.24 29.15
C LEU A 31 14.77 10.14 28.49
N GLU A 32 13.94 11.13 28.81
CA GLU A 32 12.81 11.53 27.97
C GLU A 32 13.34 11.73 26.54
N LYS A 33 12.95 10.83 25.64
CA LYS A 33 12.85 11.18 24.24
C LYS A 33 11.43 10.93 23.81
N GLU A 34 10.73 12.05 23.77
CA GLU A 34 9.50 12.32 23.03
C GLU A 34 9.57 11.65 21.65
N SER A 35 9.20 10.36 21.58
CA SER A 35 8.93 9.69 20.31
C SER A 35 7.47 9.98 20.01
N ASP A 36 7.32 11.04 19.24
CA ASP A 36 6.14 11.51 18.56
C ASP A 36 5.15 10.39 18.22
N LYS A 37 3.87 10.67 18.45
CA LYS A 37 2.73 9.77 18.27
C LYS A 37 2.66 9.32 16.81
N PHE A 38 3.37 8.25 16.44
CA PHE A 38 2.94 7.40 15.33
C PHE A 38 1.71 6.65 15.83
N SER A 39 0.56 7.31 15.66
CA SER A 39 -0.77 6.80 15.97
C SER A 39 -0.88 5.33 15.55
N THR A 40 -1.52 4.51 16.39
CA THR A 40 -1.91 3.10 16.18
C THR A 40 -2.94 2.94 15.05
N MET A 41 -2.72 3.64 13.95
CA MET A 41 -3.60 3.76 12.80
C MET A 41 -3.00 2.87 11.71
N THR A 42 -3.82 1.98 11.17
CA THR A 42 -3.42 1.11 10.06
C THR A 42 -2.78 1.94 8.94
N PRO A 43 -1.62 1.51 8.39
CA PRO A 43 -0.97 2.25 7.31
C PRO A 43 -1.95 2.42 6.15
N SER A 44 -2.17 3.66 5.72
CA SER A 44 -3.11 4.04 4.67
C SER A 44 -2.51 5.20 3.85
N PRO A 45 -2.75 5.25 2.53
CA PRO A 45 -2.24 6.31 1.68
C PRO A 45 -2.73 7.71 2.08
N ILE A 46 -2.04 8.73 1.56
CA ILE A 46 -2.42 10.14 1.79
C ILE A 46 -3.75 10.46 1.11
N TRP A 47 -4.02 9.83 -0.04
CA TRP A 47 -5.24 9.98 -0.81
C TRP A 47 -5.98 8.65 -0.91
N ILE A 48 -7.30 8.70 -0.82
CA ILE A 48 -8.20 7.56 -1.05
C ILE A 48 -9.11 7.87 -2.23
N TYR A 49 -9.83 6.86 -2.74
CA TYR A 49 -10.78 7.04 -3.83
C TYR A 49 -12.21 7.09 -3.29
N ASP A 50 -12.94 8.15 -3.63
CA ASP A 50 -14.38 8.25 -3.45
C ASP A 50 -15.07 7.66 -4.68
N TYR A 51 -15.65 6.48 -4.52
CA TYR A 51 -16.32 5.76 -5.61
C TYR A 51 -17.68 6.36 -5.97
N ASP A 52 -18.34 7.09 -5.07
CA ASP A 52 -19.62 7.73 -5.36
C ASP A 52 -19.43 9.00 -6.20
N GLN A 53 -18.34 9.73 -5.95
CA GLN A 53 -17.99 10.95 -6.68
C GLN A 53 -17.03 10.72 -7.86
N ASP A 54 -16.48 9.51 -7.98
CA ASP A 54 -15.44 9.10 -8.93
C ASP A 54 -14.20 10.02 -8.91
N VAL A 55 -13.72 10.35 -7.70
CA VAL A 55 -12.57 11.26 -7.50
C VAL A 55 -11.65 10.78 -6.38
N ALA A 56 -10.37 11.12 -6.50
CA ALA A 56 -9.44 10.98 -5.38
C ALA A 56 -9.68 12.10 -4.36
N ILE A 57 -9.78 11.75 -3.07
CA ILE A 57 -9.94 12.68 -1.97
C ILE A 57 -8.80 12.54 -0.96
N LYS A 58 -8.36 13.65 -0.37
CA LYS A 58 -7.26 13.65 0.60
C LYS A 58 -7.75 13.08 1.92
N ASN A 59 -7.16 11.96 2.33
CA ASN A 59 -7.50 11.22 3.55
C ASN A 59 -6.79 11.79 4.79
N ARG A 60 -5.55 12.24 4.62
CA ARG A 60 -4.72 12.77 5.70
C ARG A 60 -3.76 13.84 5.19
N SER A 61 -3.29 14.69 6.10
CA SER A 61 -2.20 15.62 5.83
C SER A 61 -0.95 15.15 6.57
N ILE A 62 0.17 15.05 5.86
CA ILE A 62 1.48 14.80 6.42
C ILE A 62 2.34 16.03 6.08
N PRO A 63 3.10 16.59 7.03
CA PRO A 63 4.05 17.66 6.72
C PRO A 63 4.97 17.25 5.57
N ASN A 64 5.08 18.11 4.55
CA ASN A 64 5.78 17.76 3.31
C ASN A 64 7.28 17.48 3.56
N ASP A 65 7.89 18.21 4.48
CA ASP A 65 9.31 18.06 4.86
C ASP A 65 9.62 16.72 5.54
N SER A 66 8.58 15.95 5.90
CA SER A 66 8.69 14.60 6.46
C SER A 66 8.40 13.49 5.44
N LEU A 67 8.09 13.84 4.19
CA LEU A 67 7.79 12.85 3.16
C LEU A 67 9.05 12.30 2.51
N ASN A 68 9.11 10.98 2.41
CA ASN A 68 10.15 10.24 1.70
C ASN A 68 9.49 9.24 0.73
N PRO A 69 10.00 9.09 -0.50
CA PRO A 69 9.44 8.19 -1.50
C PRO A 69 9.10 6.78 -1.00
N ARG A 70 10.00 6.19 -0.20
CA ARG A 70 9.83 4.81 0.28
C ARG A 70 8.65 4.71 1.25
N ASP A 71 8.46 5.70 2.10
CA ASP A 71 7.35 5.69 3.06
C ASP A 71 6.01 5.87 2.35
N LEU A 72 5.94 6.74 1.34
CA LEU A 72 4.74 6.88 0.50
C LEU A 72 4.38 5.58 -0.22
N ILE A 73 5.38 4.88 -0.77
CA ILE A 73 5.19 3.57 -1.41
C ILE A 73 4.74 2.51 -0.40
N ASN A 74 5.29 2.52 0.81
CA ASN A 74 4.88 1.61 1.88
C ASN A 74 3.40 1.86 2.29
N LEU A 75 2.95 3.12 2.31
CA LEU A 75 1.54 3.43 2.56
C LEU A 75 0.62 2.88 1.46
N LEU A 76 1.03 2.96 0.19
CA LEU A 76 0.28 2.43 -0.95
C LEU A 76 0.22 0.90 -0.95
N ASN A 77 1.34 0.24 -0.66
CA ASN A 77 1.42 -1.22 -0.63
C ASN A 77 0.59 -1.84 0.52
N ALA A 78 0.29 -1.07 1.57
CA ALA A 78 -0.53 -1.53 2.68
C ALA A 78 -2.03 -1.69 2.33
N GLU A 79 -2.52 -1.01 1.30
CA GLU A 79 -3.96 -0.93 1.00
C GLU A 79 -4.53 -2.22 0.39
N ASN A 80 -3.73 -2.98 -0.36
CA ASN A 80 -4.22 -4.09 -1.21
C ASN A 80 -3.94 -5.48 -0.64
N GLY A 81 -3.74 -5.60 0.67
CA GLY A 81 -3.50 -6.89 1.33
C GLY A 81 -2.27 -7.66 0.80
N GLY A 82 -1.34 -6.96 0.14
CA GLY A 82 -0.13 -7.55 -0.46
C GLY A 82 -0.27 -8.05 -1.91
N ASN A 83 -1.46 -7.99 -2.53
CA ASN A 83 -1.66 -8.42 -3.92
C ASN A 83 -1.05 -7.44 -4.94
N LEU A 84 -0.90 -6.18 -4.55
CA LEU A 84 -0.24 -5.14 -5.34
C LEU A 84 1.00 -4.66 -4.60
N LYS A 85 2.12 -4.63 -5.33
CA LYS A 85 3.39 -4.16 -4.81
C LYS A 85 4.04 -3.20 -5.79
N LEU A 86 4.14 -1.94 -5.39
CA LEU A 86 4.98 -0.94 -6.02
C LEU A 86 6.38 -0.98 -5.40
N ASP A 87 7.38 -0.94 -6.26
CA ASP A 87 8.78 -0.81 -5.91
C ASP A 87 9.30 0.56 -6.38
N PHE A 88 10.03 1.24 -5.50
CA PHE A 88 10.70 2.50 -5.83
C PHE A 88 11.87 2.24 -6.78
N VAL A 89 11.91 2.94 -7.92
CA VAL A 89 13.03 2.85 -8.86
C VAL A 89 13.97 4.04 -8.67
N LYS A 90 13.49 5.26 -8.91
CA LYS A 90 14.28 6.50 -8.80
C LYS A 90 13.41 7.75 -8.77
N LEU A 91 14.04 8.88 -8.44
CA LEU A 91 13.56 10.21 -8.77
C LEU A 91 14.39 10.79 -9.92
N SER A 92 13.76 11.52 -10.84
CA SER A 92 14.46 12.28 -11.86
C SER A 92 13.65 13.53 -12.22
N VAL A 93 14.26 14.71 -12.04
CA VAL A 93 13.62 16.02 -12.21
C VAL A 93 12.33 16.10 -11.37
N ASP A 94 11.15 16.13 -11.99
CA ASP A 94 9.85 16.23 -11.34
C ASP A 94 9.03 14.93 -11.45
N THR A 95 9.72 13.81 -11.73
CA THR A 95 9.10 12.51 -11.91
C THR A 95 9.63 11.49 -10.91
N ILE A 96 8.70 10.78 -10.26
CA ILE A 96 8.99 9.55 -9.51
C ILE A 96 8.71 8.34 -10.38
N TYR A 97 9.65 7.40 -10.41
CA TYR A 97 9.57 6.16 -11.18
C TYR A 97 9.32 5.01 -10.21
N VAL A 98 8.25 4.25 -10.48
CA VAL A 98 7.85 3.07 -9.73
C VAL A 98 7.64 1.88 -10.66
N LYS A 99 7.86 0.69 -10.13
CA LYS A 99 7.71 -0.56 -10.87
C LYS A 99 6.77 -1.52 -10.15
N MET A 100 6.06 -2.35 -10.90
CA MET A 100 5.35 -3.52 -10.38
C MET A 100 5.78 -4.77 -11.16
N ASP A 101 6.48 -5.69 -10.49
CA ASP A 101 6.97 -6.92 -11.12
C ASP A 101 5.83 -7.90 -11.47
N SER A 102 4.76 -7.92 -10.66
CA SER A 102 3.56 -8.72 -10.88
C SER A 102 2.33 -7.82 -10.95
N SER A 103 1.90 -7.49 -12.16
CA SER A 103 0.75 -6.61 -12.41
C SER A 103 -0.53 -7.33 -12.79
N THR A 104 -0.59 -8.66 -12.75
CA THR A 104 -1.79 -9.43 -13.13
C THR A 104 -3.02 -9.01 -12.33
N TYR A 105 -2.89 -8.86 -11.01
CA TYR A 105 -4.00 -8.41 -10.18
C TYR A 105 -4.49 -7.01 -10.62
N LEU A 106 -3.57 -6.08 -10.86
CA LEU A 106 -3.88 -4.73 -11.34
C LEU A 106 -4.56 -4.74 -12.70
N THR A 107 -4.05 -5.53 -13.63
CA THR A 107 -4.35 -5.40 -15.06
C THR A 107 -5.46 -6.34 -15.53
N GLN A 108 -5.78 -7.39 -14.76
CA GLN A 108 -6.68 -8.47 -15.18
C GLN A 108 -7.72 -8.86 -14.12
N GLU A 109 -7.43 -8.71 -12.81
CA GLU A 109 -8.30 -9.30 -11.76
C GLU A 109 -9.13 -8.26 -11.00
N MET A 110 -8.59 -7.08 -10.72
CA MET A 110 -9.29 -6.07 -9.89
C MET A 110 -10.35 -5.25 -10.66
N GLY A 111 -10.46 -5.46 -11.98
CA GLY A 111 -11.36 -4.75 -12.88
C GLY A 111 -10.93 -3.31 -13.18
N THR A 112 -11.51 -2.72 -14.23
CA THR A 112 -11.15 -1.37 -14.70
C THR A 112 -11.29 -0.31 -13.61
N THR A 113 -12.39 -0.30 -12.86
CA THR A 113 -12.62 0.71 -11.80
C THR A 113 -11.58 0.61 -10.70
N GLY A 114 -11.25 -0.60 -10.24
CA GLY A 114 -10.24 -0.80 -9.19
C GLY A 114 -8.84 -0.45 -9.67
N ALA A 115 -8.47 -0.85 -10.88
CA ALA A 115 -7.17 -0.54 -11.45
C ALA A 115 -6.98 0.98 -11.58
N ASN A 116 -8.06 1.63 -12.01
CA ASN A 116 -8.08 3.06 -12.20
C ASN A 116 -8.05 3.85 -10.89
N SER A 117 -8.77 3.41 -9.87
CA SER A 117 -8.73 4.03 -8.54
C SER A 117 -7.35 3.89 -7.92
N PHE A 118 -6.73 2.70 -8.02
CA PHE A 118 -5.36 2.46 -7.54
C PHE A 118 -4.32 3.36 -8.23
N MET A 119 -4.40 3.50 -9.55
CA MET A 119 -3.50 4.38 -10.31
C MET A 119 -3.71 5.85 -9.94
N ALA A 120 -4.96 6.26 -9.69
CA ALA A 120 -5.28 7.62 -9.24
C ALA A 120 -4.68 7.90 -7.85
N ILE A 121 -5.02 7.11 -6.83
CA ILE A 121 -4.54 7.34 -5.46
C ILE A 121 -3.02 7.24 -5.36
N SER A 122 -2.39 6.35 -6.14
CA SER A 122 -0.93 6.27 -6.25
C SER A 122 -0.36 7.54 -6.84
N THR A 123 -0.94 8.05 -7.92
CA THR A 123 -0.50 9.31 -8.54
C THR A 123 -0.63 10.48 -7.57
N TYR A 124 -1.79 10.65 -6.94
CA TYR A 124 -1.99 11.75 -6.00
C TYR A 124 -1.08 11.65 -4.78
N THR A 125 -0.93 10.46 -4.19
CA THR A 125 -0.09 10.24 -3.01
C THR A 125 1.38 10.51 -3.30
N LEU A 126 1.91 9.98 -4.41
CA LEU A 126 3.33 10.12 -4.72
C LEU A 126 3.71 11.55 -5.15
N THR A 127 2.80 12.31 -5.76
CA THR A 127 3.03 13.73 -6.07
C THR A 127 2.75 14.67 -4.88
N GLU A 128 2.50 14.16 -3.68
CA GLU A 128 2.62 14.98 -2.47
C GLU A 128 4.09 15.28 -2.15
N LEU A 129 5.01 14.43 -2.60
CA LEU A 129 6.44 14.65 -2.45
C LEU A 129 6.85 15.96 -3.11
N ASN A 130 7.51 16.84 -2.36
CA ASN A 130 7.90 18.16 -2.84
C ASN A 130 8.70 18.08 -4.15
N GLY A 131 8.33 18.94 -5.11
CA GLY A 131 8.95 18.99 -6.44
C GLY A 131 8.47 17.94 -7.44
N ILE A 132 7.70 16.92 -7.02
CA ILE A 132 7.21 15.87 -7.92
C ILE A 132 5.83 16.22 -8.49
N LYS A 133 5.71 16.12 -9.81
CA LYS A 133 4.49 16.40 -10.58
C LYS A 133 4.00 15.19 -11.37
N PHE A 134 4.89 14.24 -11.65
CA PHE A 134 4.63 13.10 -12.50
C PHE A 134 4.96 11.80 -11.78
N VAL A 135 4.17 10.76 -12.06
CA VAL A 135 4.47 9.38 -11.67
C VAL A 135 4.59 8.55 -12.92
N ASN A 136 5.74 7.90 -13.12
CA ASN A 136 5.94 6.92 -14.16
C ASN A 136 5.79 5.51 -13.58
N PHE A 137 4.85 4.75 -14.10
CA PHE A 137 4.61 3.35 -13.73
C PHE A 137 5.19 2.43 -14.81
N ASP A 138 6.07 1.53 -14.37
CA ASP A 138 6.61 0.44 -15.18
C ASP A 138 5.98 -0.89 -14.74
N PHE A 139 5.14 -1.46 -15.60
CA PHE A 139 4.55 -2.77 -15.41
C PHE A 139 4.12 -3.36 -16.74
N LYS A 140 3.84 -4.67 -16.75
CA LYS A 140 3.29 -5.33 -17.94
C LYS A 140 1.84 -4.89 -18.16
N GLU A 141 1.57 -4.24 -19.29
CA GLU A 141 0.23 -3.83 -19.71
C GLU A 141 -0.79 -4.98 -19.73
N GLY A 142 -2.04 -4.64 -19.47
CA GLY A 142 -3.19 -5.52 -19.70
C GLY A 142 -4.50 -4.73 -19.80
N ASP A 143 -5.61 -5.45 -19.77
CA ASP A 143 -6.92 -4.97 -20.22
C ASP A 143 -7.47 -3.81 -19.37
N HIS A 144 -7.07 -3.74 -18.11
CA HIS A 144 -7.59 -2.75 -17.15
C HIS A 144 -6.63 -1.61 -16.81
N ALA A 145 -5.34 -1.73 -17.14
CA ALA A 145 -4.36 -0.69 -16.85
C ALA A 145 -3.19 -0.71 -17.85
N ILE A 146 -2.78 0.49 -18.24
CA ILE A 146 -1.68 0.75 -19.16
C ILE A 146 -0.52 1.38 -18.37
N PRO A 147 0.75 0.97 -18.58
CA PRO A 147 1.89 1.62 -17.95
C PRO A 147 2.17 2.99 -18.59
N GLY A 148 2.96 3.83 -17.93
CA GLY A 148 3.34 5.14 -18.47
C GLY A 148 3.39 6.25 -17.43
N THR A 149 3.40 7.48 -17.90
CA THR A 149 3.54 8.68 -17.07
C THR A 149 2.19 9.36 -16.84
N TYR A 150 1.85 9.57 -15.59
CA TYR A 150 0.58 10.14 -15.16
C TYR A 150 0.78 11.41 -14.32
N THR A 151 -0.23 12.27 -14.38
CA THR A 151 -0.34 13.49 -13.56
C THR A 151 -1.68 13.47 -12.84
N ARG A 152 -1.85 14.28 -11.78
CA ARG A 152 -3.16 14.46 -11.13
C ARG A 152 -4.25 14.84 -12.14
N LYS A 153 -3.93 15.75 -13.08
CA LYS A 153 -4.83 16.21 -14.13
C LYS A 153 -5.40 15.09 -15.00
N TYR A 154 -4.66 14.01 -15.22
CA TYR A 154 -5.18 12.84 -15.94
C TYR A 154 -6.45 12.26 -15.29
N PHE A 155 -6.58 12.42 -13.97
CA PHE A 155 -7.64 11.86 -13.15
C PHE A 155 -8.73 12.87 -12.75
N GLU A 156 -8.58 14.17 -13.05
CA GLU A 156 -9.45 15.26 -12.52
C GLU A 156 -10.83 15.37 -13.19
N ASN A 157 -11.03 14.82 -14.39
CA ASN A 157 -12.23 15.07 -15.21
C ASN A 157 -12.99 13.80 -15.65
N ARG A 158 -13.24 12.86 -14.74
CA ARG A 158 -13.81 11.56 -15.08
C ARG A 158 -15.26 11.34 -14.72
N LYS A 159 -15.98 12.42 -14.34
CA LYS A 159 -17.45 12.42 -14.37
C LYS A 159 -17.92 12.17 -15.81
N VAL A 160 -18.01 10.89 -16.19
CA VAL A 160 -18.72 10.46 -17.39
C VAL A 160 -20.17 10.89 -17.15
N PRO A 161 -20.79 11.66 -18.06
CA PRO A 161 -22.22 11.90 -17.98
C PRO A 161 -22.90 10.53 -17.96
N MET A 162 -23.71 10.27 -16.94
CA MET A 162 -24.68 9.19 -17.03
C MET A 162 -25.74 9.67 -18.03
N GLU A 163 -25.58 9.31 -19.30
CA GLU A 163 -26.66 9.35 -20.30
C GLU A 163 -27.59 8.15 -20.13
#